data_AF-A0A8C5SGN5-F1
#
_entry.id   AF-A0A8C5SGN5-F1
#
_cell.length_a   1.000
_cell.length_b   1.000
_cell.length_c   1.000
_cell.angle_alpha   90.00
_cell.angle_beta   90.00
_cell.angle_gamma   90.00
#
_symmetry.space_group_name_H-M   'P 1'
#
loop_
_entity.id
_entity.type
_entity.pdbx_description
1 polymer ?
#
loop_
_entity_poly.entity_id
_entity_poly.type
_entity_poly.pdbx_seq_one_letter_code
_entity_poly.pdbx_strand_id
1 'polypeptide(L)'
;MFSRITECFNLYQECSPYAAHLYDAENPQTPLRNLPGLCFDYCSEFHLHCRSAITLLTDDRHIQEWCEKNRTQFCNILNIQDKDYCFPDVVKNTDLNNNLGVVVADKKGCLQLCLKEVANGLRNPVLMVHANDNTHRMFVAEQVGLVWVYLPGGSRLEEPFLDIKQLVLTTPWVGDERGFLGMAFHPQYKENGKFYIYYSYQDKKKVEKIRISELMVSTADVNKADITTERNLLEIEQPAANHNGGEILFGLDGYLYLFTGDGGKAGDPFGKFGNAQNKSSLLGKVLRIDVDGKGPQERPYRIPHDNPFSLDPKARPEVYAYGVRNMWRCSVDRGDPLSHRGKGRIFCGDVGQNRFEEVDIIIKGGNYGWRAKEGFECYDTKLCQNSSLEDVLPIFAYGRSVGKSVTGGYVYRGCESPNLNGLYIFGDFMNGRLMALQEDERTNTWKKQDICIGGIKACAFPGLVSSYSKFIISFAEDEAGELYFMATSYPSAYAPSGSIYKFVDPARRAPPGKCKQKPVPVKTKSKRIPFVPIASKSIRFGFAAVCLFSLSKPPTNENTPPANQNTAKPSPNQVTPPLAVKRKKQLQAHITLRGTEPKKQA
;
A
#
# COMPACT_ATOMS: atom_id res chain seq x y z
N MET A 1 -26.91 37.89 22.51
CA MET A 1 -25.70 38.31 21.77
C MET A 1 -24.77 37.11 21.54
N PHE A 2 -24.37 36.38 22.58
CA PHE A 2 -23.54 35.17 22.45
C PHE A 2 -24.12 34.10 21.51
N SER A 3 -25.41 33.75 21.60
CA SER A 3 -25.99 32.71 20.72
C SER A 3 -26.09 33.11 19.23
N ARG A 4 -26.21 34.41 18.91
CA ARG A 4 -26.25 34.90 17.52
C ARG A 4 -24.86 34.94 16.88
N ILE A 5 -23.83 35.21 17.67
CA ILE A 5 -22.43 35.10 17.22
C ILE A 5 -22.08 33.63 16.94
N THR A 6 -22.58 32.69 17.74
CA THR A 6 -22.37 31.25 17.52
C THR A 6 -22.94 30.77 16.18
N GLU A 7 -24.14 31.20 15.76
CA GLU A 7 -24.70 30.85 14.44
C GLU A 7 -23.86 31.39 13.27
N CYS A 8 -23.37 32.63 13.36
CA CYS A 8 -22.50 33.22 12.33
C CYS A 8 -21.15 32.51 12.23
N PHE A 9 -20.62 31.98 13.34
CA PHE A 9 -19.36 31.22 13.39
C PHE A 9 -19.50 29.74 13.04
N ASN A 10 -20.65 29.10 13.31
CA ASN A 10 -20.89 27.69 12.97
C ASN A 10 -20.81 27.44 11.45
N LEU A 11 -21.22 28.42 10.65
CA LEU A 11 -21.06 28.45 9.19
C LEU A 11 -19.59 28.30 8.72
N TYR A 12 -18.64 28.71 9.58
CA TYR A 12 -17.20 28.70 9.30
C TYR A 12 -16.49 27.44 9.82
N GLN A 13 -17.07 26.73 10.78
CA GLN A 13 -16.36 25.67 11.52
C GLN A 13 -16.68 24.25 11.04
N GLU A 14 -17.82 24.01 10.39
CA GLU A 14 -18.09 22.70 9.78
C GLU A 14 -17.41 22.61 8.42
N CYS A 15 -16.49 21.66 8.25
CA CYS A 15 -15.87 21.37 6.97
C CYS A 15 -16.93 20.83 5.99
N SER A 16 -17.62 21.73 5.30
CA SER A 16 -18.53 21.36 4.20
C SER A 16 -17.74 20.59 3.13
N PRO A 17 -18.23 19.44 2.64
CA PRO A 17 -17.59 18.70 1.56
C PRO A 17 -17.53 19.51 0.25
N TYR A 18 -18.33 20.58 0.15
CA TYR A 18 -18.35 21.52 -0.98
C TYR A 18 -17.61 22.81 -0.68
N ALA A 19 -16.80 22.88 0.38
CA ALA A 19 -16.04 24.09 0.73
C ALA A 19 -15.28 24.65 -0.47
N ALA A 20 -14.73 23.79 -1.31
CA ALA A 20 -13.96 24.28 -2.44
C ALA A 20 -14.82 24.88 -3.56
N HIS A 21 -16.08 24.48 -3.74
CA HIS A 21 -17.06 25.22 -4.57
C HIS A 21 -17.46 26.53 -3.88
N LEU A 22 -17.77 26.46 -2.57
CA LEU A 22 -18.22 27.63 -1.79
C LEU A 22 -17.18 28.76 -1.74
N TYR A 23 -15.90 28.45 -1.82
CA TYR A 23 -14.81 29.42 -1.76
C TYR A 23 -14.10 29.67 -3.11
N ASP A 24 -14.67 29.21 -4.23
CA ASP A 24 -14.05 29.25 -5.58
C ASP A 24 -12.64 28.64 -5.65
N ALA A 25 -12.36 27.66 -4.79
CA ALA A 25 -11.09 26.95 -4.68
C ALA A 25 -10.96 25.75 -5.64
N GLU A 26 -11.63 25.80 -6.79
CA GLU A 26 -11.71 24.69 -7.76
C GLU A 26 -10.59 24.70 -8.77
N ASN A 27 -10.11 25.89 -9.04
CA ASN A 27 -9.17 26.18 -10.08
C ASN A 27 -8.05 27.02 -9.45
N PRO A 28 -6.78 26.58 -9.53
CA PRO A 28 -5.65 27.33 -8.98
C PRO A 28 -5.51 28.76 -9.54
N GLN A 29 -6.17 29.04 -10.66
CA GLN A 29 -6.15 30.31 -11.39
C GLN A 29 -7.29 31.24 -10.96
N THR A 30 -8.28 30.75 -10.23
CA THR A 30 -9.38 31.55 -9.70
C THR A 30 -8.97 32.11 -8.32
N PRO A 31 -9.10 33.43 -8.09
CA PRO A 31 -8.89 34.00 -6.77
C PRO A 31 -9.86 33.38 -5.75
N LEU A 32 -9.32 32.95 -4.61
CA LEU A 32 -10.12 32.40 -3.51
C LEU A 32 -11.06 33.47 -2.94
N ARG A 33 -12.30 33.08 -2.65
CA ARG A 33 -13.22 33.94 -1.89
C ARG A 33 -12.78 34.01 -0.44
N ASN A 34 -12.97 35.17 0.17
CA ASN A 34 -12.69 35.37 1.59
C ASN A 34 -13.85 34.94 2.51
N LEU A 35 -15.08 34.92 1.99
CA LEU A 35 -16.30 34.44 2.63
C LEU A 35 -16.93 33.32 1.77
N PRO A 36 -17.68 32.37 2.35
CA PRO A 36 -18.34 31.33 1.57
C PRO A 36 -19.42 31.95 0.68
N GLY A 37 -19.63 31.34 -0.48
CA GLY A 37 -20.69 31.73 -1.38
C GLY A 37 -22.06 31.36 -0.84
N LEU A 38 -22.95 32.34 -0.80
CA LEU A 38 -24.28 32.23 -0.22
C LEU A 38 -25.33 32.23 -1.33
N CYS A 39 -26.43 31.53 -1.11
CA CYS A 39 -27.61 31.70 -1.95
C CYS A 39 -28.12 33.13 -1.76
N PHE A 40 -28.51 33.80 -2.85
CA PHE A 40 -28.95 35.19 -2.79
C PHE A 40 -30.04 35.44 -1.73
N ASP A 41 -31.03 34.54 -1.66
CA ASP A 41 -32.15 34.63 -0.72
C ASP A 41 -31.70 34.45 0.74
N TYR A 42 -30.73 33.56 0.99
CA TYR A 42 -30.15 33.37 2.31
C TYR A 42 -29.22 34.51 2.73
N CYS A 43 -28.49 35.11 1.77
CA CYS A 43 -27.56 36.19 2.06
C CYS A 43 -28.23 37.39 2.73
N SER A 44 -29.48 37.69 2.37
CA SER A 44 -30.22 38.79 3.01
C SER A 44 -30.44 38.54 4.51
N GLU A 45 -30.76 37.30 4.89
CA GLU A 45 -30.89 36.89 6.29
C GLU A 45 -29.53 36.88 7.00
N PHE A 46 -28.49 36.37 6.34
CA PHE A 46 -27.13 36.41 6.87
C PHE A 46 -26.66 37.84 7.13
N HIS A 47 -26.91 38.77 6.21
CA HIS A 47 -26.58 40.18 6.39
C HIS A 47 -27.32 40.79 7.59
N LEU A 48 -28.63 40.53 7.71
CA LEU A 48 -29.45 41.04 8.84
C LEU A 48 -28.92 40.57 10.21
N HIS A 49 -28.47 39.32 10.31
CA HIS A 49 -28.08 38.71 11.58
C HIS A 49 -26.58 38.84 11.88
N CYS A 50 -25.73 38.87 10.85
CA CYS A 50 -24.27 38.77 10.99
C CYS A 50 -23.51 40.01 10.52
N ARG A 51 -24.17 41.10 10.07
CA ARG A 51 -23.50 42.34 9.61
C ARG A 51 -22.40 42.82 10.56
N SER A 52 -22.69 42.90 11.86
CA SER A 52 -21.74 43.39 12.87
C SER A 52 -20.52 42.48 13.08
N ALA A 53 -20.58 41.23 12.59
CA ALA A 53 -19.49 40.26 12.69
C ALA A 53 -18.64 40.20 11.42
N ILE A 54 -19.03 40.85 10.31
CA ILE A 54 -18.29 40.75 9.03
C ILE A 54 -16.84 41.22 9.14
N THR A 55 -16.58 42.25 9.95
CA THR A 55 -15.22 42.73 10.24
C THR A 55 -14.36 41.73 11.02
N LEU A 56 -14.97 40.73 11.66
CA LEU A 56 -14.29 39.63 12.33
C LEU A 56 -14.11 38.40 11.42
N LEU A 57 -14.90 38.31 10.34
CA LEU A 57 -14.93 37.16 9.44
C LEU A 57 -14.03 37.33 8.21
N THR A 58 -13.75 38.57 7.79
CA THR A 58 -12.90 38.85 6.63
C THR A 58 -12.17 40.18 6.78
N ASP A 59 -10.92 40.23 6.30
CA ASP A 59 -10.13 41.47 6.18
C ASP A 59 -10.36 42.19 4.83
N ASP A 60 -11.26 41.68 3.99
CA ASP A 60 -11.55 42.23 2.67
C ASP A 60 -12.35 43.54 2.78
N ARG A 61 -11.68 44.67 2.54
CA ARG A 61 -12.27 46.00 2.63
C ARG A 61 -13.43 46.19 1.66
N HIS A 62 -13.39 45.57 0.48
CA HIS A 62 -14.47 45.71 -0.50
C HIS A 62 -15.75 45.05 0.01
N ILE A 63 -15.64 43.83 0.59
CA ILE A 63 -16.77 43.14 1.21
C ILE A 63 -17.31 43.92 2.41
N GLN A 64 -16.42 44.40 3.29
CA GLN A 64 -16.79 45.19 4.45
C GLN A 64 -17.54 46.48 4.06
N GLU A 65 -17.04 47.21 3.06
CA GLU A 65 -17.67 48.45 2.59
C GLU A 65 -19.07 48.23 2.03
N TRP A 66 -19.25 47.21 1.18
CA TRP A 66 -20.57 46.94 0.61
C TRP A 66 -21.54 46.38 1.65
N CYS A 67 -21.06 45.63 2.64
CA CYS A 67 -21.87 45.19 3.78
C CYS A 67 -22.51 46.39 4.50
N GLU A 68 -21.76 47.48 4.69
CA GLU A 68 -22.27 48.68 5.36
C GLU A 68 -23.12 49.58 4.45
N LYS A 69 -22.74 49.70 3.17
CA LYS A 69 -23.37 50.65 2.22
C LYS A 69 -24.62 50.11 1.55
N ASN A 70 -24.63 48.86 1.09
CA ASN A 70 -25.70 48.32 0.26
C ASN A 70 -25.79 46.79 0.36
N ARG A 71 -26.81 46.30 1.06
CA ARG A 71 -27.10 44.87 1.23
C ARG A 71 -27.19 44.11 -0.09
N THR A 72 -27.83 44.68 -1.11
CA THR A 72 -27.98 44.01 -2.41
C THR A 72 -26.64 43.81 -3.09
N GLN A 73 -25.75 44.82 -3.05
CA GLN A 73 -24.41 44.66 -3.62
C GLN A 73 -23.54 43.72 -2.79
N PHE A 74 -23.64 43.76 -1.46
CA PHE A 74 -23.01 42.78 -0.59
C PHE A 74 -23.43 41.35 -0.98
N CYS A 75 -24.73 41.11 -1.18
CA CYS A 75 -25.21 39.80 -1.57
C CYS A 75 -24.87 39.42 -3.01
N ASN A 76 -24.78 40.36 -3.94
CA ASN A 76 -24.26 40.08 -5.28
C ASN A 76 -22.80 39.60 -5.25
N ILE A 77 -21.97 40.16 -4.36
CA ILE A 77 -20.56 39.76 -4.19
C ILE A 77 -20.47 38.33 -3.63
N LEU A 78 -21.34 37.98 -2.68
CA LEU A 78 -21.33 36.65 -2.07
C LEU A 78 -22.12 35.62 -2.85
N ASN A 79 -22.93 36.01 -3.83
CA ASN A 79 -23.78 35.08 -4.56
C ASN A 79 -22.96 34.04 -5.34
N ILE A 80 -23.37 32.78 -5.29
CA ILE A 80 -23.00 31.76 -6.27
C ILE A 80 -24.20 31.59 -7.20
N GLN A 81 -23.98 31.72 -8.51
CA GLN A 81 -25.07 31.64 -9.48
C GLN A 81 -25.67 30.24 -9.58
N ASP A 82 -24.86 29.21 -9.35
CA ASP A 82 -25.32 27.83 -9.26
C ASP A 82 -26.02 27.61 -7.90
N LYS A 83 -27.35 27.59 -7.95
CA LYS A 83 -28.19 27.45 -6.75
C LYS A 83 -28.01 26.11 -6.04
N ASP A 84 -27.56 25.08 -6.74
CA ASP A 84 -27.33 23.78 -6.12
C ASP A 84 -26.09 23.80 -5.21
N TYR A 85 -25.14 24.71 -5.45
CA TYR A 85 -23.85 24.78 -4.75
C TYR A 85 -23.71 25.97 -3.80
N CYS A 86 -24.73 26.82 -3.67
CA CYS A 86 -24.72 27.94 -2.74
C CYS A 86 -25.16 27.50 -1.33
N PHE A 87 -24.66 28.17 -0.28
CA PHE A 87 -25.10 27.88 1.09
C PHE A 87 -26.43 28.59 1.43
N PRO A 88 -27.39 27.94 2.11
CA PRO A 88 -27.34 26.59 2.69
C PRO A 88 -27.86 25.48 1.77
N ASP A 89 -28.34 25.81 0.58
CA ASP A 89 -29.05 24.87 -0.30
C ASP A 89 -28.17 23.66 -0.66
N VAL A 90 -26.86 23.87 -0.82
CA VAL A 90 -25.88 22.81 -1.04
C VAL A 90 -25.85 21.74 0.06
N VAL A 91 -26.15 22.10 1.32
CA VAL A 91 -26.20 21.15 2.45
C VAL A 91 -27.53 20.39 2.47
N LYS A 92 -28.58 20.97 1.89
CA LYS A 92 -29.93 20.38 1.82
C LYS A 92 -30.15 19.60 0.53
N ASN A 93 -29.32 19.80 -0.49
CA ASN A 93 -29.47 19.19 -1.80
C ASN A 93 -29.21 17.68 -1.72
N THR A 94 -30.27 16.88 -1.71
CA THR A 94 -30.16 15.42 -1.57
C THR A 94 -29.31 14.83 -2.70
N ASP A 95 -29.46 15.28 -3.93
CA ASP A 95 -28.75 14.70 -5.08
C ASP A 95 -27.23 14.89 -4.99
N LEU A 96 -26.79 16.07 -4.54
CA LEU A 96 -25.37 16.32 -4.26
C LEU A 96 -24.87 15.50 -3.08
N ASN A 97 -25.66 15.41 -2.01
CA ASN A 97 -25.23 14.82 -0.73
C ASN A 97 -25.37 13.29 -0.66
N ASN A 98 -26.13 12.67 -1.56
CA ASN A 98 -26.49 11.23 -1.54
C ASN A 98 -25.28 10.29 -1.55
N ASN A 99 -24.13 10.72 -2.06
CA ASN A 99 -22.92 9.90 -2.18
C ASN A 99 -21.74 10.41 -1.33
N LEU A 100 -22.00 11.34 -0.40
CA LEU A 100 -20.96 11.76 0.55
C LEU A 100 -20.54 10.58 1.43
N GLY A 101 -19.23 10.47 1.70
CA GLY A 101 -18.70 9.32 2.44
C GLY A 101 -18.34 8.12 1.56
N VAL A 102 -18.60 8.15 0.25
CA VAL A 102 -18.34 7.05 -0.68
C VAL A 102 -17.34 7.48 -1.75
N VAL A 103 -16.37 6.62 -2.04
CA VAL A 103 -15.43 6.85 -3.13
C VAL A 103 -16.16 6.82 -4.46
N VAL A 104 -15.87 7.80 -5.33
CA VAL A 104 -16.45 7.88 -6.66
C VAL A 104 -16.03 6.65 -7.48
N ALA A 105 -17.01 5.90 -7.97
CA ALA A 105 -16.80 4.83 -8.93
C ALA A 105 -17.01 5.33 -10.37
N ASP A 106 -16.26 4.79 -11.33
CA ASP A 106 -16.55 5.04 -12.75
C ASP A 106 -17.81 4.30 -13.23
N LYS A 107 -18.16 4.49 -14.50
CA LYS A 107 -19.32 3.83 -15.14
C LYS A 107 -19.24 2.30 -15.14
N LYS A 108 -18.05 1.72 -14.90
CA LYS A 108 -17.83 0.27 -14.80
C LYS A 108 -17.84 -0.21 -13.34
N GLY A 109 -18.07 0.68 -12.38
CA GLY A 109 -18.08 0.38 -10.95
C GLY A 109 -16.70 0.33 -10.30
N CYS A 110 -15.66 0.86 -10.96
CA CYS A 110 -14.29 0.86 -10.45
C CYS A 110 -14.02 2.12 -9.60
N LEU A 111 -13.58 1.92 -8.35
CA LEU A 111 -13.25 3.02 -7.43
C LEU A 111 -12.08 3.83 -7.99
N GLN A 112 -12.28 5.13 -8.19
CA GLN A 112 -11.28 6.01 -8.79
C GLN A 112 -10.38 6.60 -7.70
N LEU A 113 -9.13 6.14 -7.61
CA LEU A 113 -8.13 6.67 -6.68
C LEU A 113 -6.96 7.31 -7.43
N CYS A 114 -6.25 8.22 -6.79
CA CYS A 114 -4.97 8.74 -7.25
C CYS A 114 -3.86 8.30 -6.32
N LEU A 115 -2.62 8.41 -6.79
CA LEU A 115 -1.44 8.03 -6.04
C LEU A 115 -0.53 9.22 -5.82
N LYS A 116 0.19 9.23 -4.70
CA LYS A 116 1.33 10.13 -4.47
C LYS A 116 2.58 9.28 -4.28
N GLU A 117 3.55 9.42 -5.18
CA GLU A 117 4.86 8.79 -5.01
C GLU A 117 5.58 9.42 -3.81
N VAL A 118 6.11 8.61 -2.89
CA VAL A 118 6.78 9.09 -1.65
C VAL A 118 8.22 8.58 -1.49
N ALA A 119 8.60 7.53 -2.21
CA ALA A 119 9.96 7.02 -2.28
C ALA A 119 10.20 6.31 -3.61
N ASN A 120 11.45 6.31 -4.11
CA ASN A 120 11.85 5.60 -5.31
C ASN A 120 13.33 5.19 -5.29
N GLY A 121 13.73 4.40 -6.28
CA GLY A 121 15.09 3.88 -6.40
C GLY A 121 15.42 2.78 -5.38
N LEU A 122 14.39 2.14 -4.83
CA LEU A 122 14.52 1.12 -3.79
C LEU A 122 14.79 -0.27 -4.39
N ARG A 123 15.58 -1.08 -3.69
CA ARG A 123 15.88 -2.46 -4.04
C ARG A 123 14.84 -3.42 -3.48
N ASN A 124 13.85 -3.74 -4.31
CA ASN A 124 12.69 -4.57 -3.97
C ASN A 124 12.14 -4.31 -2.54
N PRO A 125 11.46 -3.16 -2.32
CA PRO A 125 10.99 -2.78 -0.99
C PRO A 125 9.87 -3.72 -0.53
N VAL A 126 10.15 -4.51 0.50
CA VAL A 126 9.25 -5.55 1.01
C VAL A 126 8.41 -5.08 2.21
N LEU A 127 8.86 -4.02 2.88
CA LEU A 127 8.26 -3.57 4.12
C LEU A 127 8.37 -2.06 4.28
N MET A 128 7.32 -1.46 4.81
CA MET A 128 7.32 -0.11 5.37
C MET A 128 6.52 -0.14 6.67
N VAL A 129 7.12 0.31 7.78
CA VAL A 129 6.48 0.33 9.10
C VAL A 129 6.77 1.63 9.83
N HIS A 130 5.88 2.03 10.74
CA HIS A 130 6.12 3.12 11.69
C HIS A 130 6.43 2.56 13.08
N ALA A 131 7.08 3.37 13.91
CA ALA A 131 7.47 2.99 15.27
C ALA A 131 6.40 3.30 16.34
N ASN A 132 5.30 3.97 15.96
CA ASN A 132 4.21 4.37 16.87
C ASN A 132 4.72 5.20 18.08
N ASP A 133 5.75 6.02 17.84
CA ASP A 133 6.45 6.83 18.84
C ASP A 133 6.12 8.33 18.72
N ASN A 134 5.11 8.67 17.92
CA ASN A 134 4.65 10.01 17.51
C ASN A 134 5.64 10.78 16.65
N THR A 135 6.71 10.15 16.16
CA THR A 135 7.67 10.82 15.28
C THR A 135 7.24 10.82 13.82
N HIS A 136 6.25 10.01 13.45
CA HIS A 136 5.83 9.76 12.07
C HIS A 136 6.99 9.37 11.14
N ARG A 137 8.06 8.76 11.70
CA ARG A 137 9.12 8.15 10.90
C ARG A 137 8.61 6.87 10.27
N MET A 138 9.04 6.65 9.03
CA MET A 138 8.79 5.41 8.31
C MET A 138 10.10 4.66 8.11
N PHE A 139 10.09 3.37 8.42
CA PHE A 139 11.22 2.46 8.28
C PHE A 139 10.93 1.55 7.09
N VAL A 140 11.72 1.71 6.03
CA VAL A 140 11.50 1.03 4.74
C VAL A 140 12.58 -0.02 4.55
N ALA A 141 12.19 -1.30 4.50
CA ALA A 141 13.13 -2.40 4.30
C ALA A 141 13.22 -2.81 2.82
N GLU A 142 14.45 -2.92 2.35
CA GLU A 142 14.82 -3.52 1.07
C GLU A 142 15.12 -5.01 1.29
N GLN A 143 14.67 -5.87 0.37
CA GLN A 143 14.81 -7.33 0.48
C GLN A 143 16.25 -7.80 0.76
N VAL A 144 17.24 -7.03 0.32
CA VAL A 144 18.67 -7.30 0.54
C VAL A 144 19.12 -7.22 2.00
N GLY A 145 18.32 -6.68 2.93
CA GLY A 145 18.70 -6.54 4.34
C GLY A 145 19.14 -5.13 4.73
N LEU A 146 18.55 -4.11 4.10
CA LEU A 146 18.73 -2.71 4.48
C LEU A 146 17.40 -2.13 4.96
N VAL A 147 17.42 -1.41 6.07
CA VAL A 147 16.26 -0.64 6.56
C VAL A 147 16.61 0.83 6.55
N TRP A 148 15.85 1.63 5.80
CA TRP A 148 16.05 3.08 5.66
C TRP A 148 15.06 3.86 6.53
N VAL A 149 15.50 5.01 7.07
CA VAL A 149 14.63 5.94 7.79
C VAL A 149 14.17 7.06 6.86
N TYR A 150 12.86 7.23 6.75
CA TYR A 150 12.19 8.36 6.12
C TYR A 150 11.56 9.25 7.18
N LEU A 151 11.79 10.55 7.07
CA LEU A 151 11.24 11.57 7.97
C LEU A 151 9.87 12.06 7.45
N PRO A 152 9.03 12.67 8.31
CA PRO A 152 7.70 13.16 7.93
C PRO A 152 7.69 14.15 6.76
N GLY A 153 8.79 14.89 6.55
CA GLY A 153 8.97 15.80 5.41
C GLY A 153 9.31 15.11 4.08
N GLY A 154 9.35 13.77 4.04
CA GLY A 154 9.66 12.97 2.85
C GLY A 154 11.16 12.72 2.61
N SER A 155 12.06 13.39 3.32
CA SER A 155 13.50 13.13 3.19
C SER A 155 13.92 11.80 3.81
N ARG A 156 14.83 11.08 3.16
CA ARG A 156 15.47 9.88 3.70
C ARG A 156 16.77 10.23 4.42
N LEU A 157 17.17 9.48 5.44
CA LEU A 157 18.53 9.54 5.98
C LEU A 157 19.53 8.83 5.05
N GLU A 158 20.78 9.32 5.02
CA GLU A 158 21.85 8.75 4.20
C GLU A 158 22.38 7.42 4.75
N GLU A 159 22.41 7.28 6.07
CA GLU A 159 22.76 6.03 6.74
C GLU A 159 21.50 5.22 7.06
N PRO A 160 21.54 3.88 6.88
CA PRO A 160 20.40 3.02 7.20
C PRO A 160 20.20 2.88 8.72
N PHE A 161 18.97 2.60 9.12
CA PHE A 161 18.62 2.15 10.47
C PHE A 161 19.28 0.81 10.79
N LEU A 162 19.23 -0.13 9.84
CA LEU A 162 19.78 -1.47 9.99
C LEU A 162 20.45 -1.89 8.67
N ASP A 163 21.66 -2.46 8.76
CA ASP A 163 22.35 -3.12 7.64
C ASP A 163 22.78 -4.52 8.08
N ILE A 164 22.10 -5.53 7.56
CA ILE A 164 22.39 -6.95 7.78
C ILE A 164 22.55 -7.72 6.47
N LYS A 165 22.91 -7.04 5.38
CA LYS A 165 23.05 -7.66 4.04
C LYS A 165 23.94 -8.90 4.02
N GLN A 166 24.94 -8.96 4.90
CA GLN A 166 25.87 -10.08 4.99
C GLN A 166 25.27 -11.32 5.67
N LEU A 167 24.19 -11.15 6.43
CA LEU A 167 23.49 -12.24 7.12
C LEU A 167 22.31 -12.76 6.30
N VAL A 168 21.69 -11.89 5.50
CA VAL A 168 20.50 -12.18 4.72
C VAL A 168 20.83 -13.07 3.52
N LEU A 169 20.12 -14.19 3.40
CA LEU A 169 20.13 -15.05 2.22
C LEU A 169 19.13 -14.52 1.20
N THR A 170 19.61 -14.12 0.03
CA THR A 170 18.80 -13.72 -1.13
C THR A 170 19.63 -13.87 -2.42
N THR A 171 18.97 -13.87 -3.57
CA THR A 171 19.62 -13.94 -4.88
C THR A 171 19.08 -12.87 -5.84
N PRO A 172 19.74 -12.63 -6.98
CA PRO A 172 19.21 -11.73 -8.01
C PRO A 172 18.08 -12.35 -8.85
N TRP A 173 17.68 -13.60 -8.59
CA TRP A 173 16.60 -14.26 -9.33
C TRP A 173 15.29 -13.49 -9.18
N VAL A 174 14.55 -13.39 -10.29
CA VAL A 174 13.25 -12.73 -10.32
C VAL A 174 12.27 -13.57 -9.51
N GLY A 175 11.61 -12.95 -8.52
CA GLY A 175 10.66 -13.63 -7.65
C GLY A 175 11.30 -14.56 -6.59
N ASP A 176 12.58 -14.38 -6.25
CA ASP A 176 13.14 -15.02 -5.05
C ASP A 176 12.37 -14.54 -3.82
N GLU A 177 11.83 -15.47 -3.03
CA GLU A 177 11.04 -15.18 -1.82
C GLU A 177 11.92 -15.06 -0.56
N ARG A 178 13.21 -15.40 -0.67
CA ARG A 178 14.16 -15.25 0.43
C ARG A 178 14.62 -13.81 0.56
N GLY A 179 15.01 -13.42 1.77
CA GLY A 179 15.58 -12.10 2.02
C GLY A 179 15.30 -11.61 3.43
N PHE A 180 15.41 -10.31 3.62
CA PHE A 180 14.71 -9.62 4.71
C PHE A 180 13.23 -9.58 4.35
N LEU A 181 12.35 -9.99 5.25
CA LEU A 181 10.93 -10.18 4.93
C LEU A 181 10.00 -9.41 5.86
N GLY A 182 10.30 -9.32 7.16
CA GLY A 182 9.43 -8.67 8.13
C GLY A 182 10.16 -7.93 9.23
N MET A 183 9.48 -6.92 9.78
CA MET A 183 9.92 -6.20 10.97
C MET A 183 8.72 -5.61 11.69
N ALA A 184 8.75 -5.66 13.02
CA ALA A 184 7.73 -5.05 13.88
C ALA A 184 8.42 -4.33 15.05
N PHE A 185 7.95 -3.13 15.38
CA PHE A 185 8.35 -2.46 16.61
C PHE A 185 7.53 -3.00 17.78
N HIS A 186 8.16 -3.10 18.96
CA HIS A 186 7.44 -3.44 20.18
C HIS A 186 6.34 -2.39 20.45
N PRO A 187 5.16 -2.75 20.98
CA PRO A 187 4.12 -1.78 21.32
C PRO A 187 4.60 -0.68 22.30
N GLN A 188 5.60 -1.01 23.13
CA GLN A 188 6.30 -0.09 24.04
C GLN A 188 7.67 0.39 23.51
N TYR A 189 7.88 0.42 22.19
CA TYR A 189 9.18 0.79 21.58
C TYR A 189 9.72 2.13 22.08
N LYS A 190 8.83 3.11 22.32
CA LYS A 190 9.22 4.41 22.87
C LYS A 190 9.92 4.31 24.23
N GLU A 191 9.61 3.29 25.01
CA GLU A 191 10.15 3.06 26.36
C GLU A 191 11.32 2.08 26.34
N ASN A 192 11.19 0.97 25.61
CA ASN A 192 12.15 -0.14 25.67
C ASN A 192 13.10 -0.22 24.47
N GLY A 193 12.85 0.53 23.39
CA GLY A 193 13.68 0.55 22.20
C GLY A 193 13.72 -0.75 21.39
N LYS A 194 12.85 -1.73 21.69
CA LYS A 194 12.87 -3.07 21.09
C LYS A 194 12.12 -3.14 19.76
N PHE A 195 12.69 -3.88 18.82
CA PHE A 195 12.03 -4.26 17.58
C PHE A 195 12.45 -5.68 17.17
N TYR A 196 11.70 -6.27 16.26
CA TYR A 196 11.83 -7.66 15.86
C TYR A 196 11.98 -7.74 14.36
N ILE A 197 12.78 -8.67 13.87
CA ILE A 197 13.03 -8.88 12.43
C ILE A 197 12.78 -10.34 12.05
N TYR A 198 12.38 -10.56 10.79
CA TYR A 198 12.16 -11.86 10.17
C TYR A 198 12.95 -11.90 8.86
N TYR A 199 13.87 -12.85 8.73
CA TYR A 199 14.69 -12.95 7.53
C TYR A 199 15.15 -14.38 7.24
N SER A 200 15.42 -14.64 5.96
CA SER A 200 16.05 -15.87 5.49
C SER A 200 17.55 -15.81 5.71
N TYR A 201 18.15 -16.89 6.19
CA TYR A 201 19.60 -17.02 6.31
C TYR A 201 20.04 -18.47 6.05
N GLN A 202 21.34 -18.65 5.80
CA GLN A 202 21.95 -19.96 5.67
C GLN A 202 22.94 -20.18 6.80
N ASP A 203 22.79 -21.29 7.54
CA ASP A 203 23.69 -21.61 8.63
C ASP A 203 25.03 -22.19 8.16
N LYS A 204 25.96 -22.43 9.09
CA LYS A 204 27.29 -22.97 8.79
C LYS A 204 27.27 -24.36 8.15
N LYS A 205 26.17 -25.12 8.32
CA LYS A 205 25.96 -26.45 7.72
C LYS A 205 25.25 -26.35 6.36
N LYS A 206 25.07 -25.13 5.83
CA LYS A 206 24.36 -24.82 4.59
C LYS A 206 22.86 -25.15 4.62
N VAL A 207 22.26 -25.17 5.81
CA VAL A 207 20.81 -25.34 5.95
C VAL A 207 20.16 -23.96 5.83
N GLU A 208 19.21 -23.83 4.91
CA GLU A 208 18.38 -22.63 4.78
C GLU A 208 17.34 -22.58 5.91
N LYS A 209 17.23 -21.43 6.56
CA LYS A 209 16.31 -21.22 7.68
C LYS A 209 15.70 -19.83 7.61
N ILE A 210 14.55 -19.69 8.25
CA ILE A 210 14.08 -18.39 8.72
C ILE A 210 14.60 -18.17 10.13
N ARG A 211 15.03 -16.93 10.42
CA ARG A 211 15.30 -16.46 11.76
C ARG A 211 14.37 -15.31 12.14
N ILE A 212 13.88 -15.37 13.37
CA ILE A 212 13.19 -14.29 14.06
C ILE A 212 14.09 -13.82 15.21
N SER A 213 14.45 -12.54 15.20
CA SER A 213 15.34 -11.95 16.21
C SER A 213 14.74 -10.70 16.83
N GLU A 214 14.99 -10.49 18.12
CA GLU A 214 14.81 -9.22 18.82
C GLU A 214 16.10 -8.39 18.73
N LEU A 215 15.99 -7.09 18.53
CA LEU A 215 17.08 -6.12 18.57
C LEU A 215 16.62 -4.85 19.30
N MET A 216 17.59 -4.03 19.70
CA MET A 216 17.35 -2.72 20.30
C MET A 216 17.87 -1.58 19.44
N VAL A 217 17.20 -0.44 19.51
CA VAL A 217 17.72 0.83 18.98
C VAL A 217 18.98 1.25 19.75
N SER A 218 19.93 1.89 19.06
CA SER A 218 21.13 2.43 19.66
C SER A 218 20.77 3.54 20.66
N THR A 219 21.39 3.49 21.85
CA THR A 219 21.29 4.57 22.85
C THR A 219 21.97 5.85 22.39
N ALA A 220 22.89 5.77 21.40
CA ALA A 220 23.61 6.92 20.87
C ALA A 220 22.87 7.59 19.70
N ASP A 221 22.07 6.86 18.92
CA ASP A 221 21.31 7.40 17.79
C ASP A 221 19.98 6.66 17.61
N VAL A 222 18.88 7.39 17.83
CA VAL A 222 17.51 6.86 17.68
C VAL A 222 17.17 6.42 16.25
N ASN A 223 18.02 6.75 15.27
CA ASN A 223 17.88 6.33 13.88
C ASN A 223 18.82 5.20 13.49
N LYS A 224 19.45 4.51 14.45
CA LYS A 224 20.27 3.31 14.22
C LYS A 224 19.89 2.18 15.15
N ALA A 225 19.85 0.97 14.64
CA ALA A 225 19.81 -0.26 15.41
C ALA A 225 21.20 -0.59 16.00
N ASP A 226 21.22 -1.22 17.17
CA ASP A 226 22.41 -1.84 17.73
C ASP A 226 22.39 -3.34 17.43
N ILE A 227 23.13 -3.75 16.41
CA ILE A 227 23.21 -5.16 15.99
C ILE A 227 23.81 -6.09 17.06
N THR A 228 24.59 -5.54 18.00
CA THR A 228 25.21 -6.35 19.06
C THR A 228 24.20 -6.83 20.11
N THR A 229 23.01 -6.23 20.11
CA THR A 229 21.90 -6.60 20.99
C THR A 229 21.04 -7.74 20.45
N GLU A 230 21.38 -8.29 19.27
CA GLU A 230 20.58 -9.34 18.64
C GLU A 230 20.37 -10.54 19.58
N ARG A 231 19.10 -10.84 19.84
CA ARG A 231 18.65 -12.00 20.57
C ARG A 231 17.77 -12.85 19.67
N ASN A 232 18.30 -14.00 19.25
CA ASN A 232 17.56 -14.97 18.45
C ASN A 232 16.38 -15.52 19.26
N LEU A 233 15.17 -15.38 18.71
CA LEU A 233 13.95 -15.91 19.32
C LEU A 233 13.62 -17.29 18.78
N LEU A 234 13.66 -17.45 17.46
CA LEU A 234 13.21 -18.67 16.80
C LEU A 234 13.94 -18.86 15.47
N GLU A 235 14.34 -20.11 15.20
CA GLU A 235 14.82 -20.54 13.89
C GLU A 235 13.95 -21.69 13.38
N ILE A 236 13.58 -21.62 12.10
CA ILE A 236 12.74 -22.61 11.44
C ILE A 236 13.45 -23.04 10.15
N GLU A 237 13.75 -24.34 10.05
CA GLU A 237 14.35 -24.92 8.85
C GLU A 237 13.39 -24.84 7.66
N GLN A 238 13.92 -24.40 6.52
CA GLN A 238 13.17 -24.25 5.27
C GLN A 238 13.53 -25.41 4.32
N PRO A 239 12.61 -26.33 4.03
CA PRO A 239 12.89 -27.50 3.19
C PRO A 239 12.93 -27.18 1.69
N ALA A 240 12.58 -25.96 1.29
CA ALA A 240 12.75 -25.42 -0.05
C ALA A 240 12.98 -23.89 -0.02
N ALA A 241 13.37 -23.33 -1.17
CA ALA A 241 13.74 -21.92 -1.32
C ALA A 241 12.54 -20.95 -1.47
N ASN A 242 11.31 -21.44 -1.33
CA ASN A 242 10.09 -20.66 -1.51
C ASN A 242 9.05 -21.02 -0.44
N HIS A 243 7.97 -20.23 -0.39
CA HIS A 243 6.97 -20.19 0.67
C HIS A 243 7.59 -19.90 2.03
N ASN A 244 8.32 -18.81 2.08
CA ASN A 244 9.04 -18.40 3.28
C ASN A 244 8.17 -17.59 4.24
N GLY A 245 6.91 -17.26 3.90
CA GLY A 245 6.11 -16.31 4.67
C GLY A 245 6.84 -14.97 4.80
N GLY A 246 6.78 -14.35 5.97
CA GLY A 246 7.58 -13.15 6.22
C GLY A 246 6.96 -12.16 7.17
N GLU A 247 5.64 -12.18 7.31
CA GLU A 247 4.95 -11.21 8.15
C GLU A 247 5.21 -11.44 9.63
N ILE A 248 5.47 -10.32 10.34
CA ILE A 248 5.47 -10.28 11.80
C ILE A 248 4.77 -9.00 12.26
N LEU A 249 3.88 -9.13 13.24
CA LEU A 249 3.12 -8.00 13.77
C LEU A 249 2.73 -8.25 15.22
N PHE A 250 2.46 -7.18 15.95
CA PHE A 250 1.87 -7.27 17.28
C PHE A 250 0.34 -7.23 17.17
N GLY A 251 -0.32 -8.19 17.81
CA GLY A 251 -1.75 -8.11 18.04
C GLY A 251 -2.08 -7.06 19.10
N LEU A 252 -3.36 -6.70 19.21
CA LEU A 252 -3.83 -5.79 20.27
C LEU A 252 -3.80 -6.43 21.67
N ASP A 253 -3.61 -7.75 21.72
CA ASP A 253 -3.34 -8.52 22.92
C ASP A 253 -1.89 -8.39 23.41
N GLY A 254 -1.03 -7.67 22.68
CA GLY A 254 0.37 -7.43 23.04
C GLY A 254 1.32 -8.57 22.66
N TYR A 255 0.83 -9.63 22.01
CA TYR A 255 1.66 -10.76 21.60
C TYR A 255 2.20 -10.58 20.17
N LEU A 256 3.36 -11.19 19.91
CA LEU A 256 3.97 -11.20 18.59
C LEU A 256 3.40 -12.36 17.77
N TYR A 257 2.82 -12.05 16.62
CA TYR A 257 2.34 -13.01 15.64
C TYR A 257 3.38 -13.18 14.53
N LEU A 258 3.62 -14.43 14.13
CA LEU A 258 4.56 -14.79 13.06
C LEU A 258 3.83 -15.62 12.01
N PHE A 259 3.96 -15.24 10.73
CA PHE A 259 3.31 -15.93 9.62
C PHE A 259 4.35 -16.69 8.81
N THR A 260 4.25 -18.01 8.83
CA THR A 260 5.20 -18.90 8.17
C THR A 260 4.52 -19.64 7.03
N GLY A 261 5.17 -19.65 5.86
CA GLY A 261 4.73 -20.50 4.75
C GLY A 261 4.99 -21.98 5.04
N ASP A 262 4.41 -22.85 4.23
CA ASP A 262 4.47 -24.33 4.35
C ASP A 262 5.87 -24.93 4.09
N GLY A 263 6.84 -24.11 3.68
CA GLY A 263 8.20 -24.52 3.36
C GLY A 263 8.42 -24.92 1.91
N GLY A 264 7.45 -24.70 1.03
CA GLY A 264 7.64 -24.69 -0.41
C GLY A 264 7.32 -26.00 -1.12
N LYS A 265 7.73 -26.05 -2.40
CA LYS A 265 7.37 -27.10 -3.37
C LYS A 265 5.87 -27.18 -3.67
N ALA A 266 5.54 -27.77 -4.82
CA ALA A 266 4.16 -27.90 -5.25
C ALA A 266 3.38 -28.84 -4.32
N GLY A 267 2.28 -28.35 -3.75
CA GLY A 267 1.36 -29.14 -2.94
C GLY A 267 1.92 -29.63 -1.61
N ASP A 268 2.82 -28.87 -0.95
CA ASP A 268 3.32 -29.15 0.42
C ASP A 268 3.65 -30.64 0.66
N PRO A 269 4.61 -31.24 -0.07
CA PRO A 269 4.83 -32.69 -0.14
C PRO A 269 5.37 -33.31 1.16
N PHE A 270 5.43 -32.56 2.26
CA PHE A 270 6.15 -32.93 3.46
C PHE A 270 5.29 -33.77 4.42
N GLY A 271 5.68 -35.02 4.62
CA GLY A 271 4.96 -35.95 5.48
C GLY A 271 3.61 -36.41 4.91
N LYS A 272 2.77 -37.00 5.77
CA LYS A 272 1.51 -37.63 5.34
C LYS A 272 0.46 -36.62 4.86
N PHE A 273 0.40 -35.45 5.49
CA PHE A 273 -0.66 -34.47 5.28
C PHE A 273 -0.14 -33.07 4.91
N GLY A 274 1.17 -32.91 4.69
CA GLY A 274 1.81 -31.61 4.53
C GLY A 274 2.22 -30.98 5.86
N ASN A 275 3.17 -30.05 5.80
CA ASN A 275 3.55 -29.19 6.91
C ASN A 275 2.37 -28.34 7.40
N ALA A 276 1.54 -27.81 6.51
CA ALA A 276 0.46 -26.89 6.85
C ALA A 276 -0.58 -27.52 7.78
N GLN A 277 -0.95 -28.79 7.54
CA GLN A 277 -1.86 -29.57 8.40
C GLN A 277 -1.15 -30.21 9.61
N ASN A 278 0.18 -30.35 9.58
CA ASN A 278 0.93 -30.93 10.69
C ASN A 278 1.13 -29.90 11.83
N LYS A 279 0.36 -30.01 12.91
CA LYS A 279 0.47 -29.14 14.10
C LYS A 279 1.80 -29.29 14.86
N SER A 280 2.55 -30.37 14.67
CA SER A 280 3.91 -30.53 15.22
C SER A 280 4.97 -29.73 14.44
N SER A 281 4.61 -29.17 13.28
CA SER A 281 5.46 -28.28 12.49
C SER A 281 5.21 -26.81 12.83
N LEU A 282 6.22 -25.97 12.61
CA LEU A 282 6.11 -24.51 12.66
C LEU A 282 5.91 -23.88 11.27
N LEU A 283 5.87 -24.69 10.21
CA LEU A 283 5.66 -24.26 8.82
C LEU A 283 4.17 -24.36 8.44
N GLY A 284 3.69 -23.41 7.64
CA GLY A 284 2.28 -23.28 7.25
C GLY A 284 1.41 -22.98 8.47
N LYS A 285 1.84 -21.99 9.26
CA LYS A 285 1.23 -21.61 10.55
C LYS A 285 1.10 -20.10 10.70
N VAL A 286 0.14 -19.71 11.53
CA VAL A 286 0.20 -18.48 12.30
C VAL A 286 0.67 -18.86 13.70
N LEU A 287 1.82 -18.35 14.10
CA LEU A 287 2.39 -18.55 15.44
C LEU A 287 2.10 -17.32 16.30
N ARG A 288 1.96 -17.52 17.62
CA ARG A 288 1.75 -16.44 18.60
C ARG A 288 2.60 -16.68 19.83
N ILE A 289 3.49 -15.73 20.13
CA ILE A 289 4.46 -15.84 21.23
C ILE A 289 4.48 -14.56 22.09
N ASP A 290 4.92 -14.71 23.34
CA ASP A 290 5.10 -13.62 24.29
C ASP A 290 6.60 -13.32 24.44
N VAL A 291 7.02 -12.18 23.92
CA VAL A 291 8.42 -11.74 23.85
C VAL A 291 8.90 -11.01 25.11
N ASP A 292 7.99 -10.63 26.02
CA ASP A 292 8.30 -9.90 27.24
C ASP A 292 8.73 -10.81 28.40
N GLY A 293 8.45 -12.11 28.30
CA GLY A 293 8.89 -13.09 29.27
C GLY A 293 9.92 -14.09 28.73
N LYS A 294 10.61 -14.76 29.66
CA LYS A 294 11.39 -15.97 29.36
C LYS A 294 10.56 -17.20 29.67
N GLY A 295 10.58 -18.19 28.77
CA GLY A 295 9.91 -19.47 28.96
C GLY A 295 10.76 -20.45 29.77
N PRO A 296 10.25 -21.66 30.02
CA PRO A 296 11.02 -22.75 30.62
C PRO A 296 12.29 -23.06 29.81
N GLN A 297 13.33 -23.55 30.48
CA GLN A 297 14.60 -23.96 29.86
C GLN A 297 15.29 -22.83 29.07
N GLU A 298 15.28 -21.62 29.61
CA GLU A 298 15.91 -20.43 29.01
C GLU A 298 15.36 -20.06 27.62
N ARG A 299 14.19 -20.57 27.23
CA ARG A 299 13.54 -20.17 25.99
C ARG A 299 13.38 -18.64 25.95
N PRO A 300 13.76 -17.97 24.85
CA PRO A 300 13.78 -16.52 24.76
C PRO A 300 12.37 -15.88 24.69
N TYR A 301 11.31 -16.66 24.78
CA TYR A 301 9.93 -16.18 24.80
C TYR A 301 9.06 -17.14 25.64
N ARG A 302 7.89 -16.66 26.09
CA ARG A 302 6.84 -17.49 26.70
C ARG A 302 5.79 -17.89 25.66
N ILE A 303 5.05 -18.94 25.99
CA ILE A 303 3.82 -19.31 25.28
C ILE A 303 2.65 -18.63 25.99
N PRO A 304 1.82 -17.84 25.29
CA PRO A 304 0.57 -17.34 25.85
C PRO A 304 -0.29 -18.49 26.39
N HIS A 305 -0.76 -18.38 27.63
CA HIS A 305 -1.52 -19.45 28.29
C HIS A 305 -2.80 -19.84 27.56
N ASP A 306 -3.38 -18.90 26.82
CA ASP A 306 -4.57 -19.13 26.04
C ASP A 306 -4.28 -19.59 24.60
N ASN A 307 -3.03 -19.89 24.21
CA ASN A 307 -2.78 -20.47 22.88
C ASN A 307 -3.57 -21.78 22.71
N PRO A 308 -4.26 -21.97 21.57
CA PRO A 308 -5.29 -23.00 21.41
C PRO A 308 -4.74 -24.44 21.46
N PHE A 309 -3.46 -24.63 21.16
CA PHE A 309 -2.82 -25.95 21.14
C PHE A 309 -1.73 -26.11 22.22
N SER A 310 -1.67 -25.20 23.20
CA SER A 310 -0.64 -25.20 24.24
C SER A 310 -0.62 -26.47 25.11
N LEU A 311 -1.77 -27.14 25.25
CA LEU A 311 -1.94 -28.39 26.02
C LEU A 311 -1.96 -29.65 25.14
N ASP A 312 -1.89 -29.52 23.82
CA ASP A 312 -1.89 -30.66 22.90
C ASP A 312 -0.45 -31.20 22.73
N PRO A 313 -0.13 -32.42 23.24
CA PRO A 313 1.23 -32.97 23.15
C PRO A 313 1.65 -33.30 21.71
N LYS A 314 0.71 -33.29 20.75
CA LYS A 314 0.96 -33.50 19.31
C LYS A 314 1.01 -32.20 18.53
N ALA A 315 1.08 -31.06 19.21
CA ALA A 315 1.17 -29.75 18.59
C ALA A 315 2.35 -28.97 19.16
N ARG A 316 2.83 -28.03 18.35
CA ARG A 316 3.74 -26.98 18.81
C ARG A 316 2.93 -25.94 19.58
N PRO A 317 3.29 -25.63 20.84
CA PRO A 317 2.51 -24.71 21.67
C PRO A 317 2.53 -23.26 21.13
N GLU A 318 3.46 -22.94 20.23
CA GLU A 318 3.53 -21.67 19.50
C GLU A 318 2.37 -21.48 18.51
N VAL A 319 1.73 -22.57 18.06
CA VAL A 319 0.71 -22.52 17.00
C VAL A 319 -0.56 -21.84 17.52
N TYR A 320 -0.96 -20.78 16.83
CA TYR A 320 -2.23 -20.08 17.03
C TYR A 320 -3.27 -20.49 15.99
N ALA A 321 -2.86 -20.62 14.73
CA ALA A 321 -3.68 -21.12 13.64
C ALA A 321 -2.82 -21.88 12.62
N TYR A 322 -3.43 -22.69 11.77
CA TYR A 322 -2.70 -23.61 10.86
C TYR A 322 -3.44 -23.82 9.54
N GLY A 323 -2.85 -24.59 8.64
CA GLY A 323 -3.46 -24.88 7.34
C GLY A 323 -3.34 -23.72 6.35
N VAL A 324 -2.29 -22.90 6.45
CA VAL A 324 -2.00 -21.80 5.52
C VAL A 324 -0.89 -22.21 4.57
N ARG A 325 -0.85 -21.66 3.35
CA ARG A 325 0.15 -21.99 2.33
C ARG A 325 1.36 -21.07 2.37
N ASN A 326 1.16 -19.81 2.04
CA ASN A 326 2.18 -18.77 2.00
C ASN A 326 1.54 -17.40 2.22
N MET A 327 1.05 -17.15 3.43
CA MET A 327 0.58 -15.83 3.83
C MET A 327 1.71 -14.80 3.71
N TRP A 328 1.50 -13.80 2.85
CA TRP A 328 2.51 -12.78 2.58
C TRP A 328 2.32 -11.54 3.43
N ARG A 329 1.44 -10.59 3.05
CA ARG A 329 1.15 -9.41 3.88
C ARG A 329 -0.10 -9.65 4.71
N CYS A 330 0.05 -9.48 6.02
CA CYS A 330 -1.05 -9.39 6.96
C CYS A 330 -1.07 -8.05 7.70
N SER A 331 -2.23 -7.68 8.21
CA SER A 331 -2.43 -6.43 8.96
C SER A 331 -3.49 -6.58 10.03
N VAL A 332 -3.34 -5.81 11.11
CA VAL A 332 -4.35 -5.67 12.16
C VAL A 332 -5.24 -4.50 11.81
N ASP A 333 -6.55 -4.73 11.72
CA ASP A 333 -7.53 -3.64 11.63
C ASP A 333 -7.49 -2.83 12.94
N ARG A 334 -7.06 -1.57 12.88
CA ARG A 334 -7.05 -0.65 14.03
C ARG A 334 -8.46 -0.38 14.58
N GLY A 335 -9.46 -0.69 13.77
CA GLY A 335 -10.86 -0.42 14.01
C GLY A 335 -11.25 0.99 13.62
N ASP A 336 -12.55 1.17 13.41
CA ASP A 336 -13.13 2.48 13.16
C ASP A 336 -12.79 3.44 14.31
N PRO A 337 -12.27 4.66 14.04
CA PRO A 337 -11.84 5.58 15.09
C PRO A 337 -12.94 6.00 16.07
N LEU A 338 -14.22 5.96 15.65
CA LEU A 338 -15.36 6.39 16.46
C LEU A 338 -16.07 5.22 17.14
N SER A 339 -16.39 4.17 16.39
CA SER A 339 -17.16 3.02 16.86
C SER A 339 -16.30 1.86 17.35
N HIS A 340 -14.99 1.88 17.11
CA HIS A 340 -14.04 0.79 17.35
C HIS A 340 -14.36 -0.52 16.63
N ARG A 341 -15.28 -0.48 15.67
CA ARG A 341 -15.70 -1.66 14.91
C ARG A 341 -14.52 -2.21 14.11
N GLY A 342 -14.40 -3.54 14.13
CA GLY A 342 -13.37 -4.28 13.40
C GLY A 342 -12.00 -4.32 14.08
N LYS A 343 -11.83 -3.60 15.19
CA LYS A 343 -10.57 -3.51 15.95
C LYS A 343 -10.03 -4.88 16.33
N GLY A 344 -8.78 -5.15 15.97
CA GLY A 344 -8.04 -6.36 16.35
C GLY A 344 -8.19 -7.53 15.40
N ARG A 345 -9.02 -7.44 14.36
CA ARG A 345 -9.10 -8.47 13.31
C ARG A 345 -7.80 -8.48 12.52
N ILE A 346 -7.25 -9.66 12.26
CA ILE A 346 -6.04 -9.84 11.46
C ILE A 346 -6.47 -10.29 10.07
N PHE A 347 -6.17 -9.50 9.05
CA PHE A 347 -6.41 -9.83 7.65
C PHE A 347 -5.11 -10.32 7.01
N CYS A 348 -5.18 -11.33 6.16
CA CYS A 348 -4.03 -11.88 5.46
C CYS A 348 -4.37 -12.18 3.99
N GLY A 349 -3.41 -11.99 3.09
CA GLY A 349 -3.45 -12.61 1.77
C GLY A 349 -2.66 -13.92 1.77
N ASP A 350 -3.29 -15.04 1.42
CA ASP A 350 -2.64 -16.35 1.28
C ASP A 350 -2.50 -16.75 -0.20
N VAL A 351 -1.26 -16.89 -0.64
CA VAL A 351 -0.94 -17.22 -2.03
C VAL A 351 -1.22 -18.69 -2.29
N GLY A 352 -2.19 -18.99 -3.14
CA GLY A 352 -2.54 -20.37 -3.48
C GLY A 352 -1.52 -21.03 -4.42
N GLN A 353 -1.76 -22.31 -4.71
CA GLN A 353 -0.93 -23.12 -5.60
C GLN A 353 -1.18 -22.89 -7.09
N ASN A 354 -2.42 -23.12 -7.55
CA ASN A 354 -2.77 -23.08 -8.98
C ASN A 354 -4.24 -22.69 -9.27
N ARG A 355 -5.14 -22.65 -8.28
CA ARG A 355 -6.58 -22.42 -8.52
C ARG A 355 -7.03 -21.06 -8.05
N PHE A 356 -6.84 -20.77 -6.77
CA PHE A 356 -7.33 -19.56 -6.13
C PHE A 356 -6.21 -18.80 -5.43
N GLU A 357 -6.43 -17.51 -5.28
CA GLU A 357 -5.77 -16.68 -4.26
C GLU A 357 -6.80 -16.36 -3.18
N GLU A 358 -6.35 -16.16 -1.95
CA GLU A 358 -7.24 -16.08 -0.78
C GLU A 358 -6.98 -14.82 0.05
N VAL A 359 -8.05 -14.28 0.63
CA VAL A 359 -8.01 -13.30 1.70
C VAL A 359 -8.75 -13.89 2.89
N ASP A 360 -8.07 -13.93 4.03
CA ASP A 360 -8.54 -14.57 5.26
C ASP A 360 -8.61 -13.59 6.43
N ILE A 361 -9.50 -13.86 7.37
CA ILE A 361 -9.48 -13.25 8.71
C ILE A 361 -9.01 -14.30 9.70
N ILE A 362 -7.91 -14.00 10.39
CA ILE A 362 -7.27 -14.99 11.25
C ILE A 362 -7.97 -15.10 12.60
N ILE A 363 -8.47 -16.30 12.90
CA ILE A 363 -9.09 -16.65 14.18
C ILE A 363 -8.27 -17.68 14.96
N LYS A 364 -8.46 -17.66 16.28
CA LYS A 364 -7.83 -18.59 17.22
C LYS A 364 -8.20 -20.04 16.93
N GLY A 365 -7.19 -20.88 16.73
CA GLY A 365 -7.36 -22.31 16.46
C GLY A 365 -7.81 -22.63 15.03
N GLY A 366 -7.97 -21.62 14.17
CA GLY A 366 -8.48 -21.81 12.81
C GLY A 366 -7.60 -22.71 11.95
N ASN A 367 -8.24 -23.55 11.14
CA ASN A 367 -7.64 -24.34 10.09
C ASN A 367 -8.01 -23.72 8.73
N TYR A 368 -7.07 -23.19 7.95
CA TYR A 368 -7.36 -22.60 6.63
C TYR A 368 -7.30 -23.64 5.50
N GLY A 369 -7.28 -24.92 5.85
CA GLY A 369 -7.53 -26.03 4.93
C GLY A 369 -6.36 -26.44 4.04
N TRP A 370 -5.34 -25.62 3.82
CA TRP A 370 -4.18 -26.01 3.01
C TRP A 370 -3.41 -27.17 3.67
N ARG A 371 -3.03 -28.23 2.96
CA ARG A 371 -3.12 -28.45 1.50
C ARG A 371 -4.34 -29.23 1.00
N ALA A 372 -5.32 -29.49 1.85
CA ALA A 372 -6.53 -30.20 1.44
C ALA A 372 -7.43 -29.32 0.56
N LYS A 373 -7.56 -28.04 0.91
CA LYS A 373 -8.34 -27.03 0.17
C LYS A 373 -7.47 -25.90 -0.35
N GLU A 374 -7.96 -25.26 -1.41
CA GLU A 374 -7.45 -24.02 -2.01
C GLU A 374 -8.68 -23.20 -2.42
N GLY A 375 -8.91 -22.09 -1.73
CA GLY A 375 -10.12 -21.29 -1.80
C GLY A 375 -11.34 -22.09 -1.34
N PHE A 376 -12.39 -22.06 -2.16
CA PHE A 376 -13.63 -22.80 -1.89
C PHE A 376 -13.60 -24.24 -2.43
N GLU A 377 -12.47 -24.74 -2.92
CA GLU A 377 -12.36 -26.03 -3.60
C GLU A 377 -11.35 -26.99 -2.95
N CYS A 378 -11.57 -28.29 -3.12
CA CYS A 378 -10.59 -29.31 -2.77
C CYS A 378 -9.37 -29.26 -3.71
N TYR A 379 -8.19 -29.03 -3.17
CA TYR A 379 -6.92 -29.17 -3.88
C TYR A 379 -6.48 -30.64 -3.91
N ASP A 380 -6.20 -31.22 -2.74
CA ASP A 380 -5.94 -32.65 -2.56
C ASP A 380 -7.27 -33.35 -2.27
N THR A 381 -7.86 -33.94 -3.32
CA THR A 381 -9.18 -34.58 -3.24
C THR A 381 -9.23 -35.70 -2.22
N LYS A 382 -8.13 -36.45 -2.04
CA LYS A 382 -8.08 -37.54 -1.06
C LYS A 382 -8.08 -36.98 0.35
N LEU A 383 -7.28 -35.95 0.63
CA LEU A 383 -7.23 -35.35 1.95
C LEU A 383 -8.52 -34.60 2.28
N CYS A 384 -9.07 -33.87 1.31
CA CYS A 384 -10.30 -33.10 1.45
C CYS A 384 -11.52 -33.99 1.73
N GLN A 385 -11.60 -35.19 1.13
CA GLN A 385 -12.70 -36.12 1.36
C GLN A 385 -12.54 -36.96 2.63
N ASN A 386 -11.30 -37.31 3.00
CA ASN A 386 -11.03 -38.22 4.12
C ASN A 386 -10.90 -37.52 5.48
N SER A 387 -10.94 -36.18 5.52
CA SER A 387 -10.78 -35.40 6.74
C SER A 387 -11.95 -34.43 6.91
N SER A 388 -12.61 -34.46 8.07
CA SER A 388 -13.39 -33.30 8.52
C SER A 388 -12.39 -32.22 8.92
N LEU A 389 -12.17 -31.22 8.06
CA LEU A 389 -11.15 -30.19 8.28
C LEU A 389 -11.60 -29.12 9.27
N GLU A 390 -12.93 -28.97 9.47
CA GLU A 390 -13.54 -27.84 10.20
C GLU A 390 -12.88 -26.51 9.79
N ASP A 391 -12.69 -26.35 8.49
CA ASP A 391 -11.89 -25.27 7.94
C ASP A 391 -12.63 -23.93 7.98
N VAL A 392 -11.85 -22.89 8.21
CA VAL A 392 -12.26 -21.50 8.10
C VAL A 392 -12.13 -21.13 6.63
N LEU A 393 -13.25 -20.80 6.00
CA LEU A 393 -13.26 -20.38 4.60
C LEU A 393 -12.71 -18.94 4.47
N PRO A 394 -12.04 -18.63 3.35
CA PRO A 394 -11.59 -17.28 3.08
C PRO A 394 -12.79 -16.32 2.95
N ILE A 395 -12.62 -15.08 3.42
CA ILE A 395 -13.63 -14.03 3.24
C ILE A 395 -13.77 -13.62 1.77
N PHE A 396 -12.74 -13.87 0.98
CA PHE A 396 -12.73 -13.67 -0.46
C PHE A 396 -11.69 -14.58 -1.12
N ALA A 397 -12.05 -15.21 -2.23
CA ALA A 397 -11.11 -15.94 -3.06
C ALA A 397 -11.35 -15.63 -4.55
N TYR A 398 -10.27 -15.60 -5.34
CA TYR A 398 -10.36 -15.32 -6.77
C TYR A 398 -9.45 -16.22 -7.60
N GLY A 399 -9.96 -16.62 -8.77
CA GLY A 399 -9.27 -17.56 -9.64
C GLY A 399 -8.12 -16.95 -10.44
N ARG A 400 -7.32 -17.81 -11.06
CA ARG A 400 -6.13 -17.42 -11.84
C ARG A 400 -6.36 -16.54 -13.07
N SER A 401 -7.61 -16.34 -13.49
CA SER A 401 -7.98 -15.38 -14.54
C SER A 401 -8.03 -13.93 -14.02
N VAL A 402 -8.23 -13.75 -12.71
CA VAL A 402 -8.35 -12.46 -12.04
C VAL A 402 -7.00 -11.94 -11.54
N GLY A 403 -6.15 -12.83 -11.01
CA GLY A 403 -4.78 -12.56 -10.55
C GLY A 403 -3.98 -13.85 -10.36
N LYS A 404 -2.75 -13.77 -9.84
CA LYS A 404 -1.83 -14.93 -9.73
C LYS A 404 -1.06 -15.01 -8.42
N SER A 405 -1.07 -13.97 -7.60
CA SER A 405 -0.33 -13.95 -6.34
C SER A 405 -0.89 -12.79 -5.53
N VAL A 406 -1.82 -13.09 -4.62
CA VAL A 406 -2.35 -12.07 -3.71
C VAL A 406 -1.22 -11.55 -2.83
N THR A 407 -1.06 -10.23 -2.78
CA THR A 407 -0.09 -9.60 -1.89
C THR A 407 -0.62 -9.54 -0.46
N GLY A 408 -1.93 -9.38 -0.28
CA GLY A 408 -2.55 -8.95 0.97
C GLY A 408 -2.71 -7.43 1.00
N GLY A 409 -3.12 -6.88 2.15
CA GLY A 409 -3.56 -5.50 2.24
C GLY A 409 -3.85 -5.02 3.66
N TYR A 410 -4.56 -3.90 3.75
CA TYR A 410 -4.94 -3.25 5.01
C TYR A 410 -6.36 -2.70 4.93
N VAL A 411 -7.03 -2.67 6.07
CA VAL A 411 -8.24 -1.88 6.24
C VAL A 411 -7.84 -0.41 6.36
N TYR A 412 -8.32 0.45 5.46
CA TYR A 412 -8.00 1.87 5.54
C TYR A 412 -8.69 2.49 6.77
N ARG A 413 -7.88 3.07 7.66
CA ARG A 413 -8.30 3.79 8.88
C ARG A 413 -7.70 5.20 8.98
N GLY A 414 -7.23 5.72 7.84
CA GLY A 414 -6.62 7.04 7.74
C GLY A 414 -7.63 8.17 7.88
N CYS A 415 -7.11 9.35 8.16
CA CYS A 415 -7.90 10.56 8.34
C CYS A 415 -8.06 11.34 7.03
N GLU A 416 -7.05 11.33 6.16
CA GLU A 416 -7.02 12.22 5.00
C GLU A 416 -8.09 11.87 3.96
N SER A 417 -8.37 10.59 3.72
CA SER A 417 -9.33 10.12 2.72
C SER A 417 -10.50 9.38 3.41
N PRO A 418 -11.40 10.08 4.11
CA PRO A 418 -12.42 9.46 4.96
C PRO A 418 -13.37 8.51 4.22
N ASN A 419 -13.59 8.73 2.92
CA ASN A 419 -14.44 7.87 2.09
C ASN A 419 -13.85 6.45 1.90
N LEU A 420 -12.57 6.24 2.21
CA LEU A 420 -11.94 4.91 2.18
C LEU A 420 -12.12 4.13 3.49
N ASN A 421 -12.61 4.76 4.56
CA ASN A 421 -12.65 4.15 5.89
C ASN A 421 -13.41 2.82 5.88
N GLY A 422 -12.78 1.77 6.40
CA GLY A 422 -13.35 0.42 6.50
C GLY A 422 -13.20 -0.44 5.25
N LEU A 423 -12.70 0.09 4.13
CA LEU A 423 -12.35 -0.74 2.98
C LEU A 423 -11.06 -1.51 3.23
N TYR A 424 -11.09 -2.83 3.07
CA TYR A 424 -9.87 -3.64 3.01
C TYR A 424 -9.27 -3.54 1.61
N ILE A 425 -8.21 -2.74 1.46
CA ILE A 425 -7.54 -2.49 0.18
C ILE A 425 -6.33 -3.39 0.07
N PHE A 426 -6.26 -4.15 -1.03
CA PHE A 426 -5.24 -5.16 -1.28
C PHE A 426 -4.89 -5.23 -2.77
N GLY A 427 -3.85 -5.99 -3.09
CA GLY A 427 -3.37 -6.10 -4.47
C GLY A 427 -2.92 -7.50 -4.86
N ASP A 428 -2.61 -7.64 -6.15
CA ASP A 428 -2.01 -8.83 -6.73
C ASP A 428 -0.62 -8.50 -7.32
N PHE A 429 0.39 -9.25 -6.89
CA PHE A 429 1.78 -9.03 -7.23
C PHE A 429 2.05 -9.14 -8.72
N MET A 430 1.48 -10.14 -9.41
CA MET A 430 1.90 -10.48 -10.78
C MET A 430 1.27 -9.60 -11.85
N ASN A 431 0.04 -9.14 -11.65
CA ASN A 431 -0.65 -8.31 -12.64
C ASN A 431 -0.82 -6.84 -12.19
N GLY A 432 -0.50 -6.53 -10.93
CA GLY A 432 -0.58 -5.18 -10.37
C GLY A 432 -2.00 -4.72 -10.10
N ARG A 433 -3.00 -5.60 -10.08
CA ARG A 433 -4.39 -5.23 -9.82
C ARG A 433 -4.55 -4.76 -8.38
N LEU A 434 -5.32 -3.68 -8.19
CA LEU A 434 -5.74 -3.17 -6.89
C LEU A 434 -7.24 -3.42 -6.71
N MET A 435 -7.62 -3.86 -5.52
CA MET A 435 -9.00 -4.24 -5.19
C MET A 435 -9.32 -3.78 -3.76
N ALA A 436 -10.62 -3.64 -3.50
CA ALA A 436 -11.16 -3.39 -2.17
C ALA A 436 -12.20 -4.46 -1.82
N LEU A 437 -12.26 -4.86 -0.56
CA LEU A 437 -13.40 -5.57 0.02
C LEU A 437 -14.11 -4.64 1.00
N GLN A 438 -15.43 -4.61 0.90
CA GLN A 438 -16.31 -3.93 1.83
C GLN A 438 -17.22 -4.95 2.52
N GLU A 439 -17.25 -4.91 3.85
CA GLU A 439 -18.13 -5.76 4.65
C GLU A 439 -19.57 -5.23 4.61
N ASP A 440 -20.53 -6.08 4.24
CA ASP A 440 -21.94 -5.86 4.52
C ASP A 440 -22.24 -6.42 5.91
N GLU A 441 -22.39 -5.52 6.87
CA GLU A 441 -22.53 -5.84 8.29
C GLU A 441 -23.84 -6.56 8.61
N ARG A 442 -24.87 -6.40 7.78
CA ARG A 442 -26.16 -7.05 8.02
C ARG A 442 -26.10 -8.52 7.66
N THR A 443 -25.29 -8.89 6.67
CA THR A 443 -25.19 -10.25 6.16
C THR A 443 -23.88 -10.94 6.53
N ASN A 444 -22.91 -10.21 7.09
CA ASN A 444 -21.52 -10.65 7.32
C ASN A 444 -20.86 -11.18 6.03
N THR A 445 -21.16 -10.54 4.89
CA THR A 445 -20.58 -10.91 3.59
C THR A 445 -19.68 -9.82 3.07
N TRP A 446 -18.68 -10.18 2.27
CA TRP A 446 -17.73 -9.23 1.70
C TRP A 446 -18.03 -8.97 0.22
N LYS A 447 -18.21 -7.70 -0.13
CA LYS A 447 -18.40 -7.23 -1.49
C LYS A 447 -17.07 -6.75 -2.06
N LYS A 448 -16.67 -7.34 -3.18
CA LYS A 448 -15.46 -6.93 -3.91
C LYS A 448 -15.74 -5.75 -4.84
N GLN A 449 -14.82 -4.79 -4.86
CA GLN A 449 -14.75 -3.67 -5.80
C GLN A 449 -13.35 -3.60 -6.41
N ASP A 450 -13.28 -3.24 -7.69
CA ASP A 450 -11.99 -2.95 -8.34
C ASP A 450 -11.57 -1.51 -8.03
N ILE A 451 -10.27 -1.29 -7.86
CA ILE A 451 -9.68 0.05 -7.75
C ILE A 451 -8.97 0.36 -9.06
N CYS A 452 -9.32 1.49 -9.65
CA CYS A 452 -8.71 2.02 -10.85
C CYS A 452 -7.99 3.31 -10.48
N ILE A 453 -6.73 3.40 -10.89
CA ILE A 453 -6.00 4.66 -10.72
C ILE A 453 -6.54 5.64 -11.76
N GLY A 454 -7.11 6.74 -11.28
CA GLY A 454 -7.85 7.73 -12.05
C GLY A 454 -7.03 8.29 -13.21
N GLY A 455 -7.72 8.64 -14.30
CA GLY A 455 -7.07 9.20 -15.48
C GLY A 455 -6.38 10.55 -15.21
N ILE A 456 -5.59 11.02 -16.18
CA ILE A 456 -4.79 12.27 -16.09
C ILE A 456 -5.62 13.47 -15.61
N LYS A 457 -6.90 13.55 -15.99
CA LYS A 457 -7.80 14.63 -15.56
C LYS A 457 -8.19 14.53 -14.08
N ALA A 458 -8.46 13.33 -13.58
CA ALA A 458 -8.86 13.12 -12.18
C ALA A 458 -7.67 13.30 -11.23
N CYS A 459 -6.47 12.90 -11.66
CA CYS A 459 -5.22 13.07 -10.90
C CYS A 459 -4.41 14.30 -11.34
N ALA A 460 -5.07 15.35 -11.83
CA ALA A 460 -4.39 16.54 -12.35
C ALA A 460 -3.76 17.42 -11.26
N PHE A 461 -4.08 17.17 -9.98
CA PHE A 461 -3.54 17.94 -8.87
C PHE A 461 -2.01 17.73 -8.74
N PRO A 462 -1.22 18.80 -8.50
CA PRO A 462 0.24 18.70 -8.44
C PRO A 462 0.73 17.63 -7.45
N GLY A 463 1.62 16.75 -7.92
CA GLY A 463 2.22 15.68 -7.12
C GLY A 463 1.41 14.38 -7.06
N LEU A 464 0.22 14.34 -7.66
CA LEU A 464 -0.50 13.10 -7.90
C LEU A 464 -0.05 12.44 -9.20
N VAL A 465 -0.09 11.11 -9.23
CA VAL A 465 0.25 10.30 -10.40
C VAL A 465 -0.88 9.31 -10.69
N SER A 466 -1.05 9.01 -11.98
CA SER A 466 -2.08 8.12 -12.51
C SER A 466 -1.53 6.75 -12.96
N SER A 467 -0.28 6.45 -12.60
CA SER A 467 0.40 5.21 -12.98
C SER A 467 1.38 4.78 -11.90
N TYR A 468 1.62 3.47 -11.79
CA TYR A 468 2.54 2.87 -10.84
C TYR A 468 3.23 1.66 -11.47
N SER A 469 4.30 1.21 -10.83
CA SER A 469 5.02 0.01 -11.23
C SER A 469 4.16 -1.24 -11.10
N LYS A 470 4.26 -2.15 -12.08
CA LYS A 470 3.38 -3.31 -12.21
C LYS A 470 3.39 -4.25 -10.99
N PHE A 471 4.55 -4.58 -10.44
CA PHE A 471 4.64 -5.63 -9.42
C PHE A 471 4.40 -5.05 -8.03
N ILE A 472 3.22 -5.29 -7.45
CA ILE A 472 2.88 -4.83 -6.09
C ILE A 472 3.50 -5.79 -5.07
N ILE A 473 4.55 -5.33 -4.40
CA ILE A 473 5.35 -6.13 -3.48
C ILE A 473 4.71 -6.24 -2.11
N SER A 474 4.18 -5.14 -1.56
CA SER A 474 3.69 -5.11 -0.18
C SER A 474 2.82 -3.87 0.06
N PHE A 475 2.16 -3.81 1.23
CA PHE A 475 1.36 -2.68 1.69
C PHE A 475 1.86 -2.20 3.05
N ALA A 476 1.51 -0.98 3.42
CA ALA A 476 1.85 -0.39 4.70
C ALA A 476 0.87 0.71 5.08
N GLU A 477 0.72 0.96 6.38
CA GLU A 477 0.11 2.19 6.88
C GLU A 477 1.15 3.07 7.57
N ASP A 478 0.92 4.38 7.62
CA ASP A 478 1.65 5.28 8.51
C ASP A 478 0.96 5.40 9.88
N GLU A 479 1.61 6.11 10.80
CA GLU A 479 1.13 6.28 12.18
C GLU A 479 -0.27 6.93 12.25
N ALA A 480 -0.66 7.70 11.22
CA ALA A 480 -1.97 8.32 11.10
C ALA A 480 -3.03 7.42 10.41
N GLY A 481 -2.66 6.20 10.03
CA GLY A 481 -3.53 5.24 9.35
C GLY A 481 -3.64 5.46 7.84
N GLU A 482 -2.83 6.35 7.25
CA GLU A 482 -2.85 6.53 5.80
C GLU A 482 -2.19 5.33 5.11
N LEU A 483 -2.76 4.94 3.97
CA LEU A 483 -2.37 3.71 3.30
C LEU A 483 -1.37 3.93 2.17
N TYR A 484 -0.40 3.04 2.10
CA TYR A 484 0.66 2.99 1.11
C TYR A 484 0.79 1.58 0.53
N PHE A 485 1.36 1.50 -0.66
CA PHE A 485 1.85 0.24 -1.21
C PHE A 485 3.22 0.42 -1.85
N MET A 486 3.96 -0.68 -1.86
CA MET A 486 5.29 -0.81 -2.45
C MET A 486 5.17 -1.56 -3.76
N ALA A 487 5.80 -1.05 -4.81
CA ALA A 487 5.81 -1.71 -6.11
C ALA A 487 7.13 -1.54 -6.85
N THR A 488 7.44 -2.46 -7.75
CA THR A 488 8.65 -2.45 -8.57
C THR A 488 8.35 -2.78 -10.03
N SER A 489 9.15 -2.27 -10.96
CA SER A 489 9.07 -2.69 -12.37
C SER A 489 9.86 -3.97 -12.64
N TYR A 490 10.74 -4.36 -11.73
CA TYR A 490 11.56 -5.57 -11.84
C TYR A 490 11.73 -6.22 -10.44
N PRO A 491 11.07 -7.35 -10.17
CA PRO A 491 11.00 -7.94 -8.83
C PRO A 491 12.22 -8.83 -8.56
N SER A 492 13.36 -8.19 -8.39
CA SER A 492 14.62 -8.81 -7.99
C SER A 492 15.20 -8.02 -6.82
N ALA A 493 15.69 -8.73 -5.80
CA ALA A 493 16.28 -8.15 -4.60
C ALA A 493 17.33 -7.06 -4.91
N TYR A 494 18.05 -7.15 -6.03
CA TYR A 494 19.18 -6.26 -6.32
C TYR A 494 18.83 -5.10 -7.26
N ALA A 495 17.63 -5.10 -7.86
CA ALA A 495 17.23 -4.09 -8.83
C ALA A 495 16.65 -2.85 -8.14
N PRO A 496 17.23 -1.65 -8.33
CA PRO A 496 16.79 -0.41 -7.67
C PRO A 496 15.60 0.23 -8.42
N SER A 497 14.56 -0.55 -8.69
CA SER A 497 13.36 -0.12 -9.45
C SER A 497 12.09 -0.02 -8.60
N GLY A 498 12.22 -0.15 -7.29
CA GLY A 498 11.14 -0.05 -6.32
C GLY A 498 10.72 1.40 -6.04
N SER A 499 9.42 1.59 -5.84
CA SER A 499 8.79 2.84 -5.45
C SER A 499 7.70 2.59 -4.41
N ILE A 500 7.37 3.64 -3.65
CA ILE A 500 6.29 3.63 -2.65
C ILE A 500 5.26 4.67 -3.04
N TYR A 501 3.99 4.29 -2.99
CA TYR A 501 2.86 5.13 -3.37
C TYR A 501 1.88 5.22 -2.20
N LYS A 502 1.45 6.44 -1.87
CA LYS A 502 0.33 6.72 -0.96
C LYS A 502 -0.98 6.74 -1.73
N PHE A 503 -2.03 6.12 -1.21
CA PHE A 503 -3.38 6.28 -1.76
C PHE A 503 -3.97 7.65 -1.45
N VAL A 504 -4.65 8.23 -2.43
CA VAL A 504 -5.33 9.52 -2.32
C VAL A 504 -6.70 9.40 -2.99
N ASP A 505 -7.77 9.63 -2.23
CA ASP A 505 -9.09 9.83 -2.83
C ASP A 505 -9.13 11.20 -3.55
N PRO A 506 -9.23 11.28 -4.88
CA PRO A 506 -9.25 12.54 -5.62
C PRO A 506 -10.48 13.40 -5.34
N ALA A 507 -11.54 12.85 -4.73
CA ALA A 507 -12.68 13.65 -4.29
C ALA A 507 -12.29 14.66 -3.20
N ARG A 508 -11.17 14.42 -2.48
CA ARG A 508 -10.61 15.39 -1.56
C ARG A 508 -9.65 16.34 -2.30
N ARG A 509 -9.85 17.65 -2.15
CA ARG A 509 -8.91 18.65 -2.69
C ARG A 509 -7.71 18.90 -1.79
N ALA A 510 -7.90 18.82 -0.47
CA ALA A 510 -6.86 18.95 0.54
C ALA A 510 -7.10 17.98 1.70
N PRO A 511 -6.07 17.59 2.46
CA PRO A 511 -6.26 16.90 3.74
C PRO A 511 -7.21 17.71 4.65
N PRO A 512 -8.19 17.09 5.31
CA PRO A 512 -9.03 17.78 6.28
C PRO A 512 -8.17 18.43 7.38
N GLY A 513 -8.52 19.65 7.81
CA GLY A 513 -7.72 20.39 8.81
C GLY A 513 -7.51 19.62 10.12
N LYS A 514 -8.51 18.81 10.51
CA LYS A 514 -8.45 17.91 11.67
C LYS A 514 -7.39 16.80 11.56
N CYS A 515 -6.91 16.49 10.35
CA CYS A 515 -5.89 15.47 10.10
C CYS A 515 -4.46 16.01 10.19
N LYS A 516 -4.29 17.31 10.49
CA LYS A 516 -2.98 17.93 10.61
C LYS A 516 -2.22 17.36 11.80
N GLN A 517 -1.18 16.59 11.51
CA GLN A 517 -0.30 16.01 12.52
C GLN A 517 0.76 17.01 12.99
N LYS A 518 1.18 16.89 14.25
CA LYS A 518 2.34 17.59 14.82
C LYS A 518 3.37 16.56 15.29
N PRO A 519 4.21 16.03 14.38
CA PRO A 519 5.18 15.00 14.73
C PRO A 519 6.16 15.47 15.79
N VAL A 520 6.55 14.56 16.69
CA VAL A 520 7.65 14.77 17.64
C VAL A 520 8.95 14.95 16.84
N PRO A 521 9.72 16.04 17.07
CA PRO A 521 10.96 16.27 16.36
C PRO A 521 11.99 15.15 16.57
N VAL A 522 12.59 14.69 15.48
CA VAL A 522 13.64 13.66 15.50
C VAL A 522 15.00 14.33 15.32
N LYS A 523 15.93 14.06 16.25
CA LYS A 523 17.34 14.43 16.10
C LYS A 523 17.98 13.55 15.03
N THR A 524 18.65 14.16 14.06
CA THR A 524 19.30 13.45 12.94
C THR A 524 20.80 13.74 12.96
N LYS A 525 21.63 12.71 13.09
CA LYS A 525 23.09 12.81 12.94
C LYS A 525 23.53 12.62 11.49
N SER A 526 22.83 11.77 10.76
CA SER A 526 23.06 11.52 9.33
C SER A 526 22.49 12.63 8.46
N LYS A 527 23.09 12.82 7.27
CA LYS A 527 22.62 13.76 6.25
C LYS A 527 21.22 13.37 5.77
N ARG A 528 20.40 14.39 5.48
CA ARG A 528 19.06 14.22 4.88
C ARG A 528 19.16 14.30 3.37
N ILE A 529 18.56 13.33 2.69
CA ILE A 529 18.43 13.27 1.23
C ILE A 529 16.98 13.63 0.89
N PRO A 530 16.72 14.81 0.28
CA PRO A 530 15.38 15.19 -0.13
C PRO A 530 14.81 14.22 -1.15
N PHE A 531 13.52 13.90 -1.02
CA PHE A 531 12.83 13.07 -2.00
C PHE A 531 12.54 13.88 -3.28
N VAL A 532 12.72 13.23 -4.43
CA VAL A 532 12.42 13.79 -5.75
C VAL A 532 11.58 12.76 -6.53
N PRO A 533 10.30 13.05 -6.83
CA PRO A 533 9.43 12.17 -7.61
C PRO A 533 10.00 11.88 -9.01
N ILE A 534 9.77 10.69 -9.55
CA ILE A 534 10.22 10.31 -10.90
C ILE A 534 9.60 11.25 -11.94
N ALA A 535 8.29 11.52 -11.83
CA ALA A 535 7.57 12.38 -12.79
C ALA A 535 8.18 13.80 -12.90
N SER A 536 8.79 14.31 -11.82
CA SER A 536 9.41 15.64 -11.80
C SER A 536 10.75 15.70 -12.55
N LYS A 537 11.47 14.57 -12.65
CA LYS A 537 12.73 14.48 -13.40
C LYS A 537 12.49 14.62 -14.90
N SER A 538 11.41 14.02 -15.41
CA SER A 538 11.02 14.10 -16.83
C SER A 538 10.69 15.52 -17.28
N ILE A 539 10.06 16.33 -16.43
CA ILE A 539 9.68 17.72 -16.73
C ILE A 539 10.92 18.63 -16.81
N ARG A 540 11.94 18.42 -15.94
CA ARG A 540 13.19 19.20 -15.98
C ARG A 540 13.99 18.96 -17.27
N PHE A 541 14.00 17.73 -17.79
CA PHE A 541 14.62 17.44 -19.08
C PHE A 541 13.84 18.03 -20.27
N GLY A 542 12.51 18.12 -20.18
CA GLY A 542 11.67 18.78 -21.18
C GLY A 542 11.94 20.29 -21.29
N PHE A 543 12.10 20.99 -20.16
CA PHE A 543 12.44 22.43 -20.18
C PHE A 543 13.85 22.71 -20.71
N ALA A 544 14.83 21.84 -20.42
CA ALA A 544 16.18 21.97 -20.98
C ALA A 544 16.20 21.81 -22.50
N ALA A 545 15.36 20.92 -23.05
CA ALA A 545 15.21 20.76 -24.50
C ALA A 545 14.53 21.97 -25.15
N VAL A 546 13.53 22.59 -24.50
CA VAL A 546 12.83 23.76 -25.05
C VAL A 546 13.69 25.03 -25.04
N CYS A 547 14.58 25.21 -24.05
CA CYS A 547 15.51 26.34 -24.02
C CYS A 547 16.63 26.28 -25.08
N LEU A 548 16.91 25.12 -25.66
CA LEU A 548 17.91 24.97 -26.74
C LEU A 548 17.38 25.32 -28.13
N PHE A 549 16.05 25.43 -28.31
CA PHE A 549 15.44 25.75 -29.61
C PHE A 549 14.99 27.22 -29.76
N SER A 550 15.27 28.08 -28.78
CA SER A 550 14.84 29.50 -28.82
C SER A 550 15.98 30.51 -29.08
N LEU A 551 17.13 30.05 -29.60
CA LEU A 551 18.23 30.91 -30.04
C LEU A 551 18.54 30.72 -31.54
N SER A 552 17.54 30.90 -32.38
CA SER A 552 17.74 31.14 -33.82
C SER A 552 16.99 32.42 -34.23
N LYS A 553 17.76 33.36 -34.80
CA LYS A 553 17.33 34.70 -35.23
C LYS A 553 16.21 34.63 -36.30
N PRO A 554 15.37 35.68 -36.39
CA PRO A 554 14.29 35.74 -37.39
C PRO A 554 14.85 35.94 -38.81
N PRO A 555 14.24 35.34 -39.85
CA PRO A 555 14.63 35.57 -41.23
C PRO A 555 13.97 36.85 -41.80
N THR A 556 14.76 37.62 -42.53
CA THR A 556 14.35 38.78 -43.34
C THR A 556 13.81 38.33 -44.70
N ASN A 557 12.72 38.96 -45.14
CA ASN A 557 12.14 38.84 -46.48
C ASN A 557 13.03 39.51 -47.54
N GLU A 558 13.21 38.87 -48.70
CA GLU A 558 13.28 39.55 -50.00
C GLU A 558 13.00 38.59 -51.17
N ASN A 559 12.55 39.20 -52.27
CA ASN A 559 11.67 38.68 -53.32
C ASN A 559 12.40 38.17 -54.59
N THR A 560 11.94 37.01 -55.12
CA THR A 560 11.79 36.59 -56.55
C THR A 560 13.00 36.42 -57.53
N PRO A 561 12.84 35.60 -58.61
CA PRO A 561 13.86 34.71 -59.21
C PRO A 561 14.24 35.14 -60.66
N PRO A 562 15.00 34.36 -61.50
CA PRO A 562 14.43 33.19 -62.23
C PRO A 562 15.40 32.07 -62.75
N ALA A 563 14.79 30.92 -63.03
CA ALA A 563 14.88 30.03 -64.22
C ALA A 563 16.18 29.35 -64.75
N ASN A 564 15.90 28.16 -65.32
CA ASN A 564 16.63 27.31 -66.30
C ASN A 564 17.71 26.35 -65.74
N GLN A 565 17.83 25.09 -66.17
CA GLN A 565 17.22 24.28 -67.23
C GLN A 565 17.56 22.79 -66.98
N ASN A 566 16.66 21.87 -67.38
CA ASN A 566 16.84 20.59 -68.12
C ASN A 566 18.26 19.99 -68.22
N THR A 567 18.56 18.67 -68.20
CA THR A 567 17.84 17.39 -68.41
C THR A 567 18.89 16.25 -68.30
N ALA A 568 18.42 15.00 -68.20
CA ALA A 568 19.03 13.75 -68.72
C ALA A 568 19.68 12.71 -67.75
N LYS A 569 19.12 11.49 -67.83
CA LYS A 569 19.55 10.12 -67.43
C LYS A 569 20.70 9.57 -68.35
N PRO A 570 21.24 8.32 -68.24
CA PRO A 570 21.39 7.33 -67.13
C PRO A 570 22.75 6.53 -67.06
N SER A 571 23.03 5.89 -65.89
CA SER A 571 23.77 4.58 -65.62
C SER A 571 25.28 4.40 -66.00
N PRO A 572 26.07 3.38 -65.52
CA PRO A 572 25.84 2.24 -64.59
C PRO A 572 26.97 1.88 -63.54
N ASN A 573 26.70 0.87 -62.69
CA ASN A 573 27.56 -0.16 -62.03
C ASN A 573 28.73 0.19 -61.06
N GLN A 574 28.70 -0.36 -59.82
CA GLN A 574 29.63 -1.41 -59.31
C GLN A 574 29.35 -1.91 -57.85
N VAL A 575 28.93 -3.20 -57.73
CA VAL A 575 29.49 -4.35 -56.96
C VAL A 575 29.85 -4.27 -55.43
N THR A 576 28.99 -4.89 -54.59
CA THR A 576 29.12 -5.83 -53.39
C THR A 576 30.29 -5.78 -52.35
N PRO A 577 30.24 -6.48 -51.17
CA PRO A 577 29.15 -6.85 -50.22
C PRO A 577 29.54 -6.66 -48.70
N PRO A 578 28.66 -6.95 -47.70
CA PRO A 578 29.03 -7.05 -46.28
C PRO A 578 29.07 -8.48 -45.71
N LEU A 579 29.98 -8.70 -44.74
CA LEU A 579 30.28 -9.95 -44.03
C LEU A 579 29.44 -10.15 -42.74
N ALA A 580 28.77 -11.31 -42.72
CA ALA A 580 28.43 -12.24 -41.63
C ALA A 580 28.38 -11.82 -40.13
N VAL A 581 27.22 -12.08 -39.51
CA VAL A 581 27.10 -12.50 -38.08
C VAL A 581 26.31 -13.81 -37.99
N LYS A 582 26.90 -14.80 -37.32
CA LYS A 582 26.41 -16.18 -37.12
C LYS A 582 25.15 -16.24 -36.25
N ARG A 583 24.09 -16.89 -36.74
CA ARG A 583 23.00 -17.47 -35.93
C ARG A 583 23.19 -18.99 -35.81
N LYS A 584 23.17 -19.53 -34.59
CA LYS A 584 23.07 -20.99 -34.34
C LYS A 584 21.60 -21.38 -34.17
N LYS A 585 21.21 -22.42 -34.92
CA LYS A 585 19.93 -23.13 -34.89
C LYS A 585 19.79 -23.97 -33.61
N GLN A 586 18.57 -24.12 -33.10
CA GLN A 586 18.13 -25.32 -32.38
C GLN A 586 16.80 -25.81 -32.98
N LEU A 587 16.74 -27.12 -33.16
CA LEU A 587 15.77 -27.90 -33.93
C LEU A 587 14.43 -28.04 -33.19
N GLN A 588 13.33 -27.92 -33.94
CA GLN A 588 12.05 -28.55 -33.65
C GLN A 588 12.07 -30.00 -34.16
N ALA A 589 11.39 -30.91 -33.46
CA ALA A 589 10.88 -32.15 -34.07
C ALA A 589 9.56 -32.57 -33.42
N HIS A 590 8.64 -32.97 -34.30
CA HIS A 590 7.22 -33.20 -34.12
C HIS A 590 6.86 -34.58 -33.54
N ILE A 591 5.62 -34.60 -33.03
CA ILE A 591 4.73 -35.71 -32.70
C ILE A 591 4.56 -36.72 -33.86
N THR A 592 4.45 -38.01 -33.56
CA THR A 592 3.68 -38.98 -34.37
C THR A 592 3.05 -40.05 -33.48
N LEU A 593 1.74 -40.25 -33.65
CA LEU A 593 0.92 -41.33 -33.10
C LEU A 593 1.05 -42.60 -33.95
N ARG A 594 1.09 -43.79 -33.32
CA ARG A 594 0.47 -45.05 -33.79
C ARG A 594 0.55 -46.10 -32.68
N GLY A 595 -0.57 -46.77 -32.41
CA GLY A 595 -0.69 -47.84 -31.42
C GLY A 595 -0.51 -49.23 -32.01
N THR A 596 -0.34 -50.21 -31.10
CA THR A 596 -0.82 -51.61 -31.15
C THR A 596 -0.52 -52.28 -29.80
N GLU A 597 -1.54 -52.88 -29.18
CA GLU A 597 -1.46 -53.84 -28.05
C GLU A 597 -0.95 -55.24 -28.53
N PRO A 598 -1.04 -56.32 -27.72
CA PRO A 598 -0.35 -56.63 -26.45
C PRO A 598 0.39 -57.99 -26.51
N LYS A 599 1.31 -58.31 -25.59
CA LYS A 599 1.64 -59.72 -25.25
C LYS A 599 2.08 -59.91 -23.79
N LYS A 600 1.59 -61.04 -23.26
CA LYS A 600 1.67 -61.63 -21.92
C LYS A 600 3.05 -62.16 -21.51
N GLN A 601 3.18 -62.35 -20.19
CA GLN A 601 3.97 -63.36 -19.44
C GLN A 601 5.50 -63.28 -19.51
N ALA A 602 6.16 -63.02 -18.38
CA ALA A 602 6.44 -63.96 -17.29
C ALA A 602 6.73 -63.19 -15.99
#